data_AF-A0A410K0L4-F1
#
_entry.id   AF-A0A410K0L4-F1
#
_cell.length_a   1.000
_cell.length_b   1.000
_cell.length_c   1.000
_cell.angle_alpha   90.00
_cell.angle_beta   90.00
_cell.angle_gamma   90.00
#
_symmetry.space_group_name_H-M   'P 1'
#
loop_
_entity.id
_entity.type
_entity.pdbx_description
1 polymer ?
#
loop_
_entity_poly.entity_id
_entity_poly.type
_entity_poly.pdbx_seq_one_letter_code
_entity_poly.pdbx_strand_id
1 'polypeptide(L)'
;MKKLIFFIMLIFYGFSSAGASDVYDTLAQTAQNMRVEKSIAEKLAAETKKNGYSEESVRTLAGIVSAGKYGAPAKYAEKVLEGIAKKAPEKAVLRAVEQIRSRYETASRIARKTGISGSAEESVTDTIADAMTAGAGEQGLMKTAAVIAARKTDRDETAKASMMLYREMVRYGVSDLRASEIAEKSAQSLESGEIYRYRKHFMQQAAHADAESLAESMGHEMSGSGSHGSENSKHGGSSEGGSSGGGHDGGSGGGGGHGGNGKGGG
;
A
#
# COMPACT_ATOMS: atom_id res chain seq x y z
N MET A 1 54.20 -8.44 -57.90
CA MET A 1 52.84 -8.44 -57.32
C MET A 1 52.91 -8.46 -55.79
N LYS A 2 53.39 -7.36 -55.17
CA LYS A 2 53.66 -7.24 -53.72
C LYS A 2 53.01 -6.00 -53.09
N LYS A 3 52.00 -5.40 -53.74
CA LYS A 3 51.40 -4.13 -53.32
C LYS A 3 49.86 -4.17 -53.16
N LEU A 4 49.29 -5.36 -53.01
CA LEU A 4 47.84 -5.55 -52.89
C LEU A 4 47.43 -6.31 -51.60
N ILE A 5 48.24 -6.23 -50.54
CA ILE A 5 47.97 -6.88 -49.24
C ILE A 5 47.93 -5.85 -48.10
N PHE A 6 48.04 -4.54 -48.39
CA PHE A 6 48.14 -3.52 -47.34
C PHE A 6 46.86 -2.71 -47.08
N PHE A 7 45.74 -3.01 -47.75
CA PHE A 7 44.52 -2.18 -47.68
C PHE A 7 43.29 -2.86 -47.05
N ILE A 8 43.41 -4.12 -46.60
CA ILE A 8 42.34 -4.85 -45.88
C ILE A 8 42.80 -5.15 -44.43
N MET A 9 43.51 -4.19 -43.82
CA MET A 9 43.94 -4.28 -42.42
C MET A 9 43.71 -2.94 -41.70
N LEU A 10 42.60 -2.27 -42.03
CA LEU A 10 42.21 -0.98 -41.44
C LEU A 10 40.69 -0.84 -41.31
N ILE A 11 39.98 -1.96 -41.10
CA ILE A 11 38.54 -2.02 -40.76
C ILE A 11 38.34 -2.91 -39.53
N PHE A 12 39.24 -2.83 -38.54
CA PHE A 12 39.13 -3.66 -37.33
C PHE A 12 39.62 -3.01 -36.03
N TYR A 13 39.61 -1.67 -35.95
CA TYR A 13 39.87 -0.95 -34.68
C TYR A 13 38.89 0.20 -34.44
N GLY A 14 37.63 -0.04 -34.80
CA GLY A 14 36.49 0.73 -34.31
C GLY A 14 35.71 -0.04 -33.25
N PHE A 15 36.37 -0.78 -32.37
CA PHE A 15 35.74 -1.19 -31.11
C PHE A 15 35.53 0.11 -30.33
N SER A 16 34.34 0.69 -30.48
CA SER A 16 33.85 1.71 -29.58
C SER A 16 34.08 1.18 -28.17
N SER A 17 34.95 1.86 -27.43
CA SER A 17 34.97 1.78 -25.97
C SER A 17 33.63 2.34 -25.49
N ALA A 18 32.59 1.50 -25.58
CA ALA A 18 31.44 1.61 -24.70
C ALA A 18 32.03 1.49 -23.30
N GLY A 19 32.32 2.64 -22.68
CA GLY A 19 32.94 2.72 -21.38
C GLY A 19 32.16 1.80 -20.45
N ALA A 20 32.84 0.86 -19.80
CA ALA A 20 32.22 0.01 -18.80
C ALA A 20 31.55 0.94 -17.78
N SER A 21 30.21 1.02 -17.82
CA SER A 21 29.49 1.91 -16.92
C SER A 21 29.75 1.43 -15.50
N ASP A 22 30.08 2.36 -14.61
CA ASP A 22 30.23 2.06 -13.19
C ASP A 22 28.95 1.38 -12.68
N VAL A 23 29.06 0.34 -11.86
CA VAL A 23 27.92 -0.45 -11.36
C VAL A 23 26.91 0.44 -10.61
N TYR A 24 27.40 1.51 -9.99
CA TYR A 24 26.57 2.52 -9.33
C TYR A 24 25.80 3.40 -10.33
N ASP A 25 26.41 3.76 -11.46
CA ASP A 25 25.71 4.50 -12.53
C ASP A 25 24.61 3.64 -13.14
N THR A 26 24.87 2.34 -13.33
CA THR A 26 23.86 1.38 -13.76
C THR A 26 22.69 1.30 -12.77
N LEU A 27 22.95 1.30 -11.45
CA LEU A 27 21.90 1.32 -10.43
C LEU A 27 21.04 2.59 -10.53
N ALA A 28 21.65 3.77 -10.67
CA ALA A 28 20.92 5.03 -10.82
C ALA A 28 20.04 5.02 -12.08
N GLN A 29 20.61 4.62 -13.22
CA GLN A 29 19.88 4.56 -14.50
C GLN A 29 18.73 3.54 -14.44
N THR A 30 18.97 2.38 -13.84
CA THR A 30 17.94 1.35 -13.66
C THR A 30 16.79 1.88 -12.81
N ALA A 31 17.08 2.55 -11.70
CA ALA A 31 16.05 3.16 -10.86
C ALA A 31 15.24 4.23 -11.61
N GLN A 32 15.90 5.11 -12.37
CA GLN A 32 15.22 6.14 -13.18
C GLN A 32 14.32 5.52 -14.26
N ASN A 33 14.80 4.48 -14.96
CA ASN A 33 14.02 3.75 -15.96
C ASN A 33 12.78 3.09 -15.34
N MET A 34 12.89 2.70 -14.06
CA MET A 34 11.79 2.15 -13.26
C MET A 34 10.97 3.23 -12.54
N ARG A 35 11.04 4.49 -13.03
CA ARG A 35 10.26 5.65 -12.57
C ARG A 35 10.52 6.05 -11.11
N VAL A 36 11.67 5.68 -10.54
CA VAL A 36 12.14 6.27 -9.30
C VAL A 36 12.54 7.72 -9.57
N GLU A 37 12.12 8.64 -8.70
CA GLU A 37 12.43 10.06 -8.83
C GLU A 37 13.93 10.28 -8.95
N LYS A 38 14.35 11.16 -9.88
CA LYS A 38 15.75 11.31 -10.26
C LYS A 38 16.66 11.60 -9.07
N SER A 39 16.23 12.47 -8.16
CA SER A 39 17.03 12.81 -6.98
C SER A 39 17.22 11.60 -6.05
N ILE A 40 16.20 10.74 -5.90
CA ILE A 40 16.29 9.51 -5.12
C ILE A 40 17.21 8.50 -5.80
N ALA A 41 17.10 8.33 -7.12
CA ALA A 41 17.93 7.39 -7.88
C ALA A 41 19.42 7.76 -7.85
N GLU A 42 19.74 9.05 -8.03
CA GLU A 42 21.11 9.57 -7.92
C GLU A 42 21.64 9.41 -6.49
N LYS A 43 20.82 9.74 -5.49
CA LYS A 43 21.18 9.58 -4.08
C LYS A 43 21.42 8.11 -3.71
N LEU A 44 20.61 7.18 -4.23
CA LEU A 44 20.78 5.74 -4.02
C LEU A 44 22.15 5.27 -4.49
N ALA A 45 22.55 5.63 -5.71
CA ALA A 45 23.85 5.28 -6.26
C ALA A 45 25.01 5.93 -5.49
N ALA A 46 24.88 7.22 -5.17
CA ALA A 46 25.91 7.94 -4.42
C ALA A 46 26.12 7.37 -3.01
N GLU A 47 25.04 7.11 -2.27
CA GLU A 47 25.11 6.61 -0.90
C GLU A 47 25.57 5.15 -0.83
N THR A 48 25.15 4.29 -1.75
CA THR A 48 25.67 2.90 -1.80
C THR A 48 27.17 2.87 -2.06
N LYS A 49 27.67 3.70 -2.98
CA LYS A 49 29.12 3.86 -3.24
C LYS A 49 29.88 4.39 -2.04
N LYS A 50 29.38 5.47 -1.43
CA LYS A 50 29.99 6.12 -0.27
C LYS A 50 30.08 5.20 0.95
N ASN A 51 29.09 4.32 1.14
CA ASN A 51 29.04 3.39 2.27
C ASN A 51 29.69 2.04 1.95
N GLY A 52 30.40 1.92 0.81
CA GLY A 52 31.23 0.76 0.51
C GLY A 52 30.44 -0.53 0.28
N TYR A 53 29.21 -0.44 -0.25
CA TYR A 53 28.47 -1.63 -0.67
C TYR A 53 29.29 -2.39 -1.72
N SER A 54 29.28 -3.72 -1.65
CA SER A 54 29.99 -4.53 -2.64
C SER A 54 29.35 -4.40 -4.03
N GLU A 55 30.15 -4.49 -5.09
CA GLU A 55 29.60 -4.45 -6.46
C GLU A 55 28.56 -5.56 -6.70
N GLU A 56 28.76 -6.73 -6.09
CA GLU A 56 27.79 -7.83 -6.15
C GLU A 56 26.43 -7.39 -5.61
N SER A 57 26.38 -6.81 -4.41
CA SER A 57 25.13 -6.30 -3.84
C SER A 57 24.51 -5.18 -4.67
N VAL A 58 25.32 -4.30 -5.26
CA VAL A 58 24.81 -3.24 -6.15
C VAL A 58 24.18 -3.84 -7.40
N ARG A 59 24.78 -4.88 -8.00
CA ARG A 59 24.16 -5.64 -9.11
C ARG A 59 22.88 -6.34 -8.67
N THR A 60 22.86 -6.94 -7.47
CA THR A 60 21.64 -7.54 -6.91
C THR A 60 20.53 -6.49 -6.74
N LEU A 61 20.84 -5.32 -6.19
CA LEU A 61 19.89 -4.22 -6.05
C LEU A 61 19.37 -3.75 -7.40
N ALA A 62 20.23 -3.57 -8.40
CA ALA A 62 19.83 -3.20 -9.75
C ALA A 62 18.88 -4.25 -10.36
N GLY A 63 19.17 -5.54 -10.17
CA GLY A 63 18.30 -6.64 -10.56
C GLY A 63 16.93 -6.58 -9.89
N ILE A 64 16.88 -6.39 -8.57
CA ILE A 64 15.62 -6.25 -7.83
C ILE A 64 14.81 -5.04 -8.29
N VAL A 65 15.46 -3.89 -8.48
CA VAL A 65 14.82 -2.66 -8.97
C VAL A 65 14.24 -2.88 -10.37
N SER A 66 15.00 -3.48 -11.29
CA SER A 66 14.53 -3.77 -12.66
C SER A 66 13.35 -4.75 -12.72
N ALA A 67 13.27 -5.69 -11.77
CA ALA A 67 12.17 -6.64 -11.65
C ALA A 67 10.97 -6.08 -10.87
N GLY A 68 11.12 -4.90 -10.26
CA GLY A 68 10.09 -4.24 -9.49
C GLY A 68 8.86 -3.91 -10.32
N LYS A 69 7.68 -4.03 -9.71
CA LYS A 69 6.41 -3.67 -10.34
C LYS A 69 5.85 -2.42 -9.67
N TYR A 70 5.25 -1.53 -10.46
CA TYR A 70 4.49 -0.39 -9.95
C TYR A 70 5.32 0.49 -9.00
N GLY A 71 4.81 0.84 -7.81
CA GLY A 71 5.52 1.62 -6.80
C GLY A 71 6.68 0.90 -6.08
N ALA A 72 6.91 -0.40 -6.32
CA ALA A 72 7.93 -1.17 -5.61
C ALA A 72 9.37 -0.64 -5.77
N PRO A 73 9.85 -0.24 -6.96
CA PRO A 73 11.19 0.30 -7.17
C PRO A 73 11.53 1.47 -6.25
N ALA A 74 10.57 2.40 -6.05
CA ALA A 74 10.75 3.53 -5.13
C ALA A 74 10.92 3.04 -3.68
N LYS A 75 10.08 2.10 -3.24
CA LYS A 75 10.18 1.51 -1.89
C LYS A 75 11.48 0.74 -1.67
N TYR A 76 12.03 0.09 -2.71
CA TYR A 76 13.35 -0.54 -2.62
C TYR A 76 14.45 0.50 -2.40
N ALA A 77 14.45 1.58 -3.20
CA ALA A 77 15.42 2.66 -3.09
C ALA A 77 15.36 3.33 -1.71
N GLU A 78 14.15 3.66 -1.24
CA GLU A 78 13.91 4.24 0.08
C GLU A 78 14.40 3.30 1.19
N LYS A 79 14.14 1.99 1.10
CA LYS A 79 14.58 1.02 2.10
C LYS A 79 16.10 0.93 2.18
N VAL A 80 16.79 0.99 1.04
CA VAL A 80 18.26 1.02 1.00
C VAL A 80 18.79 2.29 1.67
N LEU A 81 18.25 3.45 1.28
CA LEU A 81 18.66 4.74 1.84
C LEU A 81 18.38 4.82 3.36
N GLU A 82 17.24 4.30 3.82
CA GLU A 82 16.91 4.18 5.25
C GLU A 82 17.91 3.28 5.98
N GLY A 83 18.24 2.12 5.40
CA GLY A 83 19.22 1.19 5.96
C GLY A 83 20.61 1.82 6.10
N ILE A 84 21.06 2.53 5.07
CA ILE A 84 22.32 3.29 5.08
C ILE A 84 22.30 4.36 6.16
N ALA A 85 21.23 5.16 6.24
CA ALA A 85 21.09 6.22 7.24
C ALA A 85 21.15 5.65 8.68
N LYS A 86 20.61 4.44 8.89
CA LYS A 86 20.65 3.71 10.16
C LYS A 86 21.93 2.90 10.37
N LYS A 87 22.90 2.96 9.44
CA LYS A 87 24.14 2.15 9.44
C LYS A 87 23.86 0.65 9.59
N ALA A 88 22.76 0.18 9.02
CA ALA A 88 22.41 -1.24 9.04
C ALA A 88 23.41 -2.04 8.18
N PRO A 89 23.75 -3.28 8.54
CA PRO A 89 24.61 -4.12 7.72
C PRO A 89 24.01 -4.32 6.32
N GLU A 90 24.85 -4.23 5.28
CA GLU A 90 24.47 -4.40 3.86
C GLU A 90 23.57 -5.63 3.62
N LYS A 91 23.94 -6.79 4.17
CA LYS A 91 23.15 -8.03 4.08
C LYS A 91 21.75 -7.91 4.69
N ALA A 92 21.60 -7.16 5.78
CA ALA A 92 20.31 -6.93 6.42
C ALA A 92 19.43 -6.02 5.55
N VAL A 93 20.03 -5.00 4.92
CA VAL A 93 19.35 -4.12 3.97
C VAL A 93 18.88 -4.88 2.74
N LEU A 94 19.73 -5.71 2.12
CA LEU A 94 19.35 -6.57 0.99
C LEU A 94 18.19 -7.50 1.33
N ARG A 95 18.23 -8.14 2.50
CA ARG A 95 17.13 -9.00 2.97
C ARG A 95 15.82 -8.22 3.11
N ALA A 96 15.88 -6.99 3.64
CA ALA A 96 14.69 -6.15 3.78
C ALA A 96 14.12 -5.75 2.41
N VAL A 97 14.97 -5.44 1.44
CA VAL A 97 14.56 -5.15 0.06
C VAL A 97 13.90 -6.37 -0.59
N GLU A 98 14.48 -7.57 -0.43
CA GLU A 98 13.91 -8.81 -0.96
C GLU A 98 12.55 -9.14 -0.32
N GLN A 99 12.36 -8.84 0.98
CA GLN A 99 11.05 -8.96 1.64
C GLN A 99 10.00 -8.01 1.05
N ILE A 100 10.37 -6.77 0.69
CA ILE A 100 9.46 -5.85 -0.01
C ILE A 100 9.12 -6.43 -1.38
N ARG A 101 10.12 -6.93 -2.12
CA ARG A 101 9.93 -7.54 -3.43
C ARG A 101 8.95 -8.70 -3.38
N SER A 102 9.17 -9.68 -2.50
CA SER A 102 8.29 -10.84 -2.34
C SER A 102 6.84 -10.42 -2.02
N ARG A 103 6.66 -9.40 -1.16
CA ARG A 103 5.35 -8.85 -0.84
C ARG A 103 4.66 -8.27 -2.08
N TYR A 104 5.38 -7.52 -2.90
CA TYR A 104 4.86 -6.93 -4.13
C TYR A 104 4.55 -7.97 -5.21
N GLU A 105 5.34 -9.04 -5.31
CA GLU A 105 5.06 -10.16 -6.21
C GLU A 105 3.73 -10.84 -5.84
N THR A 106 3.51 -11.10 -4.54
CA THR A 106 2.23 -11.62 -4.02
C THR A 106 1.09 -10.63 -4.24
N ALA A 107 1.25 -9.37 -3.86
CA ALA A 107 0.23 -8.34 -4.04
C ALA A 107 -0.20 -8.20 -5.51
N SER A 108 0.76 -8.19 -6.43
CA SER A 108 0.50 -8.11 -7.87
C SER A 108 -0.22 -9.35 -8.40
N ARG A 109 0.11 -10.54 -7.88
CA ARG A 109 -0.61 -11.77 -8.21
C ARG A 109 -2.07 -11.73 -7.75
N ILE A 110 -2.32 -11.20 -6.57
CA ILE A 110 -3.68 -11.04 -6.04
C ILE A 110 -4.45 -9.98 -6.85
N ALA A 111 -3.84 -8.82 -7.12
CA ALA A 111 -4.44 -7.77 -7.92
C ALA A 111 -4.90 -8.30 -9.30
N ARG A 112 -4.05 -9.08 -10.00
CA ARG A 112 -4.44 -9.71 -11.26
C ARG A 112 -5.66 -10.63 -11.16
N LYS A 113 -5.88 -11.28 -10.02
CA LYS A 113 -7.05 -12.16 -9.85
C LYS A 113 -8.37 -11.41 -9.84
N THR A 114 -8.35 -10.11 -9.56
CA THR A 114 -9.56 -9.27 -9.69
C THR A 114 -9.99 -9.08 -11.15
N GLY A 115 -9.09 -9.32 -12.13
CA GLY A 115 -9.37 -9.11 -13.54
C GLY A 115 -9.36 -7.64 -13.98
N ILE A 116 -8.80 -6.75 -13.16
CA ILE A 116 -8.53 -5.34 -13.50
C ILE A 116 -7.17 -5.22 -14.21
N SER A 117 -6.89 -4.08 -14.84
CA SER A 117 -5.62 -3.85 -15.55
C SER A 117 -5.16 -2.39 -15.50
N GLY A 118 -3.97 -2.10 -16.02
CA GLY A 118 -3.46 -0.73 -16.14
C GLY A 118 -3.25 -0.04 -14.79
N SER A 119 -3.67 1.22 -14.69
CA SER A 119 -3.50 2.03 -13.48
C SER A 119 -4.32 1.52 -12.29
N ALA A 120 -5.42 0.80 -12.53
CA ALA A 120 -6.19 0.17 -11.47
C ALA A 120 -5.44 -1.00 -10.84
N GLU A 121 -4.83 -1.87 -11.65
CA GLU A 121 -4.00 -2.98 -11.17
C GLU A 121 -2.80 -2.48 -10.36
N GLU A 122 -2.16 -1.41 -10.83
CA GLU A 122 -1.07 -0.73 -10.13
C GLU A 122 -1.50 -0.25 -8.73
N SER A 123 -2.55 0.57 -8.66
CA SER A 123 -3.05 1.13 -7.41
C SER A 123 -3.53 0.07 -6.42
N VAL A 124 -4.19 -0.98 -6.92
CA VAL A 124 -4.63 -2.10 -6.10
C VAL A 124 -3.44 -2.93 -5.62
N THR A 125 -2.42 -3.15 -6.45
CA THR A 125 -1.19 -3.84 -6.03
C THR A 125 -0.51 -3.11 -4.87
N ASP A 126 -0.34 -1.79 -4.98
CA ASP A 126 0.24 -0.98 -3.89
C ASP A 126 -0.60 -1.08 -2.61
N THR A 127 -1.93 -1.00 -2.75
CA THR A 127 -2.85 -1.09 -1.62
C THR A 127 -2.76 -2.44 -0.92
N ILE A 128 -2.69 -3.53 -1.68
CA ILE A 128 -2.55 -4.89 -1.15
C ILE A 128 -1.19 -5.06 -0.45
N ALA A 129 -0.10 -4.57 -1.06
CA ALA A 129 1.23 -4.63 -0.44
C ALA A 129 1.26 -3.87 0.90
N ASP A 130 0.60 -2.72 0.98
CA ASP A 130 0.46 -1.96 2.23
C ASP A 130 -0.42 -2.70 3.25
N ALA A 131 -1.51 -3.35 2.82
CA ALA A 131 -2.36 -4.17 3.69
C ALA A 131 -1.58 -5.33 4.30
N MET A 132 -0.77 -6.04 3.50
CA MET A 132 0.09 -7.13 3.99
C MET A 132 1.11 -6.63 5.01
N THR A 133 1.61 -5.39 4.83
CA THR A 133 2.53 -4.75 5.79
C THR A 133 1.84 -4.50 7.13
N ALA A 134 0.54 -4.21 7.09
CA ALA A 134 -0.30 -3.95 8.26
C ALA A 134 -0.85 -5.24 8.91
N GLY A 135 -0.52 -6.42 8.39
CA GLY A 135 -0.93 -7.70 8.97
C GLY A 135 -2.04 -8.42 8.21
N ALA A 136 -2.47 -7.94 7.04
CA ALA A 136 -3.40 -8.69 6.20
C ALA A 136 -2.79 -10.03 5.74
N GLY A 137 -3.61 -11.07 5.80
CA GLY A 137 -3.32 -12.40 5.32
C GLY A 137 -3.59 -12.54 3.83
N GLU A 138 -2.77 -13.33 3.14
CA GLU A 138 -2.94 -13.60 1.71
C GLU A 138 -4.30 -14.25 1.41
N GLN A 139 -4.80 -15.13 2.29
CA GLN A 139 -6.06 -15.83 2.06
C GLN A 139 -7.26 -14.89 2.04
N GLY A 140 -7.34 -13.92 2.96
CA GLY A 140 -8.43 -12.94 3.00
C GLY A 140 -8.46 -12.08 1.74
N LEU A 141 -7.30 -11.48 1.41
CA LEU A 141 -7.09 -10.73 0.17
C LEU A 141 -7.53 -11.50 -1.09
N MET A 142 -7.19 -12.79 -1.17
CA MET A 142 -7.54 -13.65 -2.30
C MET A 142 -9.06 -13.90 -2.41
N LYS A 143 -9.76 -14.04 -1.28
CA LYS A 143 -11.22 -14.17 -1.27
C LYS A 143 -11.89 -12.89 -1.75
N THR A 144 -11.48 -11.74 -1.21
CA THR A 144 -11.98 -10.43 -1.66
C THR A 144 -11.73 -10.24 -3.16
N ALA A 145 -10.54 -10.60 -3.65
CA ALA A 145 -10.22 -10.51 -5.08
C ALA A 145 -11.13 -11.38 -5.96
N ALA A 146 -11.49 -12.58 -5.50
CA ALA A 146 -12.40 -13.47 -6.22
C ALA A 146 -13.82 -12.90 -6.31
N VAL A 147 -14.32 -12.27 -5.22
CA VAL A 147 -15.62 -11.58 -5.22
C VAL A 147 -15.62 -10.41 -6.21
N ILE A 148 -14.56 -9.60 -6.21
CA ILE A 148 -14.39 -8.48 -7.15
C ILE A 148 -14.38 -8.98 -8.60
N ALA A 149 -13.69 -10.09 -8.89
CA ALA A 149 -13.59 -10.64 -10.24
C ALA A 149 -14.96 -11.03 -10.84
N ALA A 150 -15.91 -11.41 -9.99
CA ALA A 150 -17.27 -11.75 -10.39
C ALA A 150 -18.12 -10.52 -10.77
N ARG A 151 -17.70 -9.29 -10.42
CA ARG A 151 -18.42 -8.08 -10.81
C ARG A 151 -18.32 -7.82 -12.31
N LYS A 152 -19.45 -7.40 -12.89
CA LYS A 152 -19.56 -7.04 -14.32
C LYS A 152 -19.43 -5.54 -14.56
N THR A 153 -19.79 -4.72 -13.58
CA THR A 153 -19.78 -3.26 -13.64
C THR A 153 -18.89 -2.70 -12.54
N ASP A 154 -18.28 -1.53 -12.79
CA ASP A 154 -17.52 -0.75 -11.80
C ASP A 154 -16.42 -1.56 -11.09
N ARG A 155 -15.82 -2.51 -11.82
CA ARG A 155 -14.89 -3.49 -11.25
C ARG A 155 -13.61 -2.83 -10.74
N ASP A 156 -13.05 -1.91 -11.50
CA ASP A 156 -11.79 -1.23 -11.16
C ASP A 156 -11.96 -0.38 -9.90
N GLU A 157 -13.04 0.37 -9.81
CA GLU A 157 -13.40 1.25 -8.70
C GLU A 157 -13.78 0.45 -7.46
N THR A 158 -14.55 -0.63 -7.61
CA THR A 158 -14.86 -1.56 -6.51
C THR A 158 -13.58 -2.23 -5.99
N ALA A 159 -12.67 -2.63 -6.88
CA ALA A 159 -11.40 -3.23 -6.47
C ALA A 159 -10.59 -2.27 -5.60
N LYS A 160 -10.46 -1.02 -6.04
CA LYS A 160 -9.78 0.04 -5.26
C LYS A 160 -10.48 0.26 -3.92
N ALA A 161 -11.79 0.49 -3.92
CA ALA A 161 -12.54 0.83 -2.72
C ALA A 161 -12.49 -0.29 -1.66
N SER A 162 -12.74 -1.54 -2.06
CA SER A 162 -12.76 -2.69 -1.16
C SER A 162 -11.37 -3.01 -0.61
N MET A 163 -10.33 -3.00 -1.45
CA MET A 163 -8.96 -3.25 -0.99
C MET A 163 -8.44 -2.12 -0.08
N MET A 164 -8.85 -0.87 -0.33
CA MET A 164 -8.54 0.25 0.56
C MET A 164 -9.27 0.10 1.90
N LEU A 165 -10.56 -0.25 1.90
CA LEU A 165 -11.33 -0.50 3.13
C LEU A 165 -10.64 -1.59 3.97
N TYR A 166 -10.33 -2.72 3.34
CA TYR A 166 -9.64 -3.84 3.97
C TYR A 166 -8.29 -3.42 4.56
N ARG A 167 -7.46 -2.70 3.80
CA ARG A 167 -6.18 -2.14 4.27
C ARG A 167 -6.37 -1.27 5.51
N GLU A 168 -7.33 -0.35 5.51
CA GLU A 168 -7.54 0.51 6.67
C GLU A 168 -7.96 -0.30 7.90
N MET A 169 -8.88 -1.28 7.74
CA MET A 169 -9.31 -2.13 8.85
C MET A 169 -8.13 -2.83 9.53
N VAL A 170 -7.28 -3.52 8.76
CA VAL A 170 -6.11 -4.20 9.35
C VAL A 170 -5.12 -3.21 9.97
N ARG A 171 -4.96 -2.00 9.40
CA ARG A 171 -4.10 -0.94 9.99
C ARG A 171 -4.60 -0.44 11.33
N TYR A 172 -5.90 -0.44 11.56
CA TYR A 172 -6.51 -0.11 12.84
C TYR A 172 -6.60 -1.31 13.79
N GLY A 173 -5.99 -2.45 13.44
CA GLY A 173 -5.91 -3.63 14.30
C GLY A 173 -7.08 -4.59 14.17
N VAL A 174 -7.96 -4.40 13.17
CA VAL A 174 -9.03 -5.38 12.88
C VAL A 174 -8.40 -6.68 12.40
N SER A 175 -8.93 -7.80 12.89
CA SER A 175 -8.47 -9.12 12.51
C SER A 175 -8.59 -9.35 11.00
N ASP A 176 -7.63 -10.10 10.43
CA ASP A 176 -7.60 -10.42 9.01
C ASP A 176 -8.93 -11.04 8.52
N LEU A 177 -9.46 -11.97 9.31
CA LEU A 177 -10.71 -12.66 9.03
C LEU A 177 -11.88 -11.68 8.93
N ARG A 178 -12.06 -10.83 9.95
CA ARG A 178 -13.16 -9.87 10.00
C ARG A 178 -13.06 -8.85 8.88
N ALA A 179 -11.87 -8.30 8.66
CA ALA A 179 -11.64 -7.33 7.60
C ALA A 179 -11.97 -7.95 6.23
N SER A 180 -11.63 -9.23 6.00
CA SER A 180 -11.87 -9.93 4.74
C SER A 180 -13.37 -10.09 4.49
N GLU A 181 -14.11 -10.54 5.51
CA GLU A 181 -15.57 -10.71 5.45
C GLU A 181 -16.29 -9.42 5.09
N ILE A 182 -15.87 -8.29 5.68
CA ILE A 182 -16.48 -6.99 5.39
C ILE A 182 -16.12 -6.52 3.99
N ALA A 183 -14.86 -6.66 3.58
CA ALA A 183 -14.43 -6.27 2.24
C ALA A 183 -15.09 -7.13 1.14
N GLU A 184 -15.28 -8.43 1.39
CA GLU A 184 -16.03 -9.35 0.53
C GLU A 184 -17.49 -8.91 0.43
N LYS A 185 -18.16 -8.70 1.57
CA LYS A 185 -19.57 -8.27 1.59
C LYS A 185 -19.74 -6.91 0.90
N SER A 186 -18.86 -5.95 1.17
CA SER A 186 -18.92 -4.63 0.54
C SER A 186 -18.72 -4.74 -0.98
N ALA A 187 -17.75 -5.56 -1.42
CA ALA A 187 -17.52 -5.82 -2.84
C ALA A 187 -18.69 -6.55 -3.51
N GLN A 188 -19.47 -7.34 -2.78
CA GLN A 188 -20.61 -8.08 -3.33
C GLN A 188 -21.87 -7.22 -3.45
N SER A 189 -22.15 -6.38 -2.46
CA SER A 189 -23.48 -5.82 -2.25
C SER A 189 -23.59 -4.30 -2.39
N LEU A 190 -22.47 -3.58 -2.46
CA LEU A 190 -22.45 -2.12 -2.46
C LEU A 190 -21.85 -1.55 -3.75
N GLU A 191 -22.22 -0.33 -4.11
CA GLU A 191 -21.50 0.43 -5.16
C GLU A 191 -20.20 1.02 -4.60
N SER A 192 -19.18 1.23 -5.43
CA SER A 192 -17.85 1.69 -4.98
C SER A 192 -17.91 2.99 -4.15
N GLY A 193 -18.78 3.93 -4.53
CA GLY A 193 -19.01 5.17 -3.78
C GLY A 193 -19.47 4.92 -2.34
N GLU A 194 -20.26 3.88 -2.11
CA GLU A 194 -20.73 3.52 -0.77
C GLU A 194 -19.64 2.85 0.05
N ILE A 195 -18.83 2.00 -0.58
CA ILE A 195 -17.65 1.39 0.05
C ILE A 195 -16.68 2.49 0.54
N TYR A 196 -16.48 3.55 -0.27
CA TYR A 196 -15.70 4.72 0.17
C TYR A 196 -16.31 5.46 1.36
N ARG A 197 -17.65 5.57 1.42
CA ARG A 197 -18.34 6.16 2.59
C ARG A 197 -18.10 5.33 3.85
N TYR A 198 -18.30 4.01 3.77
CA TYR A 198 -18.01 3.10 4.88
C TYR A 198 -16.54 3.17 5.32
N ARG A 199 -15.60 3.20 4.37
CA ARG A 199 -14.17 3.39 4.67
C ARG A 199 -13.92 4.68 5.44
N LYS A 200 -14.45 5.81 4.96
CA LYS A 200 -14.25 7.11 5.62
C LYS A 200 -14.85 7.11 7.02
N HIS A 201 -16.06 6.57 7.18
CA HIS A 201 -16.73 6.46 8.46
C HIS A 201 -15.93 5.60 9.45
N PHE A 202 -15.46 4.42 9.00
CA PHE A 202 -14.60 3.55 9.78
C PHE A 202 -13.35 4.28 10.29
N MET A 203 -12.61 4.93 9.38
CA MET A 203 -11.38 5.66 9.74
C MET A 203 -11.64 6.80 10.75
N GLN A 204 -12.78 7.47 10.67
CA GLN A 204 -13.13 8.56 11.58
C GLN A 204 -13.43 8.06 13.00
N GLN A 205 -13.99 6.86 13.13
CA GLN A 205 -14.40 6.31 14.42
C GLN A 205 -13.34 5.40 15.04
N ALA A 206 -12.61 4.62 14.23
CA ALA A 206 -11.59 3.67 14.69
C ALA A 206 -10.42 4.35 15.45
N ALA A 207 -10.24 5.66 15.31
CA ALA A 207 -9.25 6.42 16.09
C ALA A 207 -9.66 6.61 17.57
N HIS A 208 -10.94 6.42 17.91
CA HIS A 208 -11.50 6.74 19.23
C HIS A 208 -12.32 5.60 19.83
N ALA A 209 -12.47 4.49 19.12
CA ALA A 209 -13.28 3.34 19.51
C ALA A 209 -12.54 2.03 19.22
N ASP A 210 -13.05 0.92 19.74
CA ASP A 210 -12.56 -0.42 19.42
C ASP A 210 -12.84 -0.75 17.95
N ALA A 211 -11.78 -0.87 17.16
CA ALA A 211 -11.87 -1.04 15.71
C ALA A 211 -12.52 -2.38 15.31
N GLU A 212 -12.30 -3.45 16.09
CA GLU A 212 -12.89 -4.77 15.83
C GLU A 212 -14.42 -4.72 15.99
N SER A 213 -14.90 -4.17 17.11
CA SER A 213 -16.34 -4.02 17.38
C SER A 213 -17.02 -3.10 16.36
N LEU A 214 -16.33 -2.04 15.92
CA LEU A 214 -16.84 -1.15 14.86
C LEU A 214 -16.92 -1.86 13.51
N ALA A 215 -15.92 -2.65 13.16
CA ALA A 215 -15.93 -3.45 11.94
C ALA A 215 -17.08 -4.47 11.97
N GLU A 216 -17.29 -5.12 13.11
CA GLU A 216 -18.42 -6.02 13.35
C GLU A 216 -19.78 -5.34 13.15
N SER A 217 -20.01 -4.17 13.76
CA SER A 217 -21.27 -3.44 13.61
C SER A 217 -21.52 -3.04 12.16
N MET A 218 -20.50 -2.56 11.46
CA MET A 218 -20.58 -2.27 10.02
C MET A 218 -20.94 -3.52 9.20
N GLY A 219 -20.36 -4.68 9.52
CA GLY A 219 -20.68 -5.94 8.87
C GLY A 219 -22.14 -6.35 9.04
N HIS A 220 -22.74 -6.07 10.20
CA HIS A 220 -24.17 -6.29 10.46
C HIS A 220 -25.06 -5.31 9.68
N GLU A 221 -24.70 -4.02 9.63
CA GLU A 221 -25.44 -3.00 8.86
C GLU A 221 -25.50 -3.36 7.37
N MET A 222 -24.37 -3.79 6.79
CA MET A 222 -24.30 -4.24 5.39
C MET A 222 -25.13 -5.50 5.12
N SER A 223 -25.37 -6.33 6.14
CA SER A 223 -26.24 -7.52 6.05
C SER A 223 -27.72 -7.17 6.13
N GLY A 224 -28.07 -6.13 6.91
CA GLY A 224 -29.44 -5.68 7.12
C GLY A 224 -29.97 -4.77 6.00
N SER A 225 -29.08 -4.13 5.24
CA SER A 225 -29.45 -3.23 4.14
C SER A 225 -29.92 -3.93 2.86
N GLY A 226 -30.20 -5.25 2.90
CA GLY A 226 -30.86 -6.00 1.83
C GLY A 226 -32.31 -5.56 1.53
N SER A 227 -32.78 -4.47 2.15
CA SER A 227 -34.06 -3.82 1.86
C SER A 227 -33.88 -2.30 1.83
N HIS A 228 -33.25 -1.76 0.79
CA HIS A 228 -33.61 -0.42 0.33
C HIS A 228 -34.85 -0.52 -0.55
N GLY A 229 -35.96 -0.85 0.11
CA GLY A 229 -37.23 -0.22 -0.20
C GLY A 229 -37.03 1.28 -0.06
N SER A 230 -37.24 1.97 -1.17
CA SER A 230 -37.37 3.42 -1.25
C SER A 230 -38.56 3.86 -0.38
N GLU A 231 -38.35 4.08 0.92
CA GLU A 231 -39.28 4.86 1.73
C GLU A 231 -38.99 6.34 1.50
N ASN A 232 -39.68 6.81 0.47
CA ASN A 232 -39.88 8.19 0.14
C ASN A 232 -40.37 8.95 1.38
N SER A 233 -39.63 9.99 1.76
CA SER A 233 -40.10 11.04 2.63
C SER A 233 -41.40 11.65 2.08
N LYS A 234 -42.45 11.82 2.90
CA LYS A 234 -43.31 13.04 3.00
C LYS A 234 -44.64 12.81 3.75
N HIS A 235 -45.02 13.84 4.52
CA HIS A 235 -46.25 14.09 5.30
C HIS A 235 -46.28 13.38 6.66
N GLY A 236 -46.36 14.06 7.81
CA GLY A 236 -47.06 15.31 8.12
C GLY A 236 -48.34 14.95 8.87
N GLY A 237 -48.37 15.14 10.20
CA GLY A 237 -49.55 14.84 11.00
C GLY A 237 -49.31 14.98 12.50
N SER A 238 -49.81 16.09 13.04
CA SER A 238 -49.87 16.49 14.44
C SER A 238 -50.79 15.59 15.28
N SER A 239 -50.39 15.34 16.54
CA SER A 239 -51.23 15.21 17.75
C SER A 239 -50.30 14.83 18.92
N GLU A 240 -50.01 15.73 19.86
CA GLU A 240 -50.79 16.02 21.08
C GLU A 240 -50.87 14.86 22.08
N GLY A 241 -50.31 15.10 23.27
CA GLY A 241 -50.80 14.54 24.53
C GLY A 241 -49.88 13.52 25.21
N GLY A 242 -49.24 13.92 26.32
CA GLY A 242 -48.59 12.98 27.23
C GLY A 242 -47.63 13.59 28.23
N SER A 243 -48.17 14.39 29.17
CA SER A 243 -47.43 14.95 30.31
C SER A 243 -47.15 13.88 31.38
N SER A 244 -45.90 13.81 31.84
CA SER A 244 -45.39 13.37 33.17
C SER A 244 -43.90 13.05 32.96
N GLY A 245 -42.92 13.59 33.67
CA GLY A 245 -42.85 14.03 35.06
C GLY A 245 -41.67 13.28 35.69
N GLY A 246 -40.63 13.99 36.11
CA GLY A 246 -39.49 13.40 36.81
C GLY A 246 -38.17 14.10 36.52
N GLY A 247 -37.87 15.16 37.28
CA GLY A 247 -36.54 15.76 37.30
C GLY A 247 -35.55 14.88 38.06
N HIS A 248 -34.26 15.16 37.89
CA HIS A 248 -33.25 15.15 38.96
C HIS A 248 -32.07 16.05 38.58
N ASP A 249 -31.63 16.75 39.61
CA ASP A 249 -30.59 17.76 39.68
C ASP A 249 -29.16 17.23 39.51
N GLY A 250 -28.27 18.15 39.13
CA GLY A 250 -27.08 18.44 39.92
C GLY A 250 -25.88 17.49 39.80
N GLY A 251 -24.79 18.00 39.23
CA GLY A 251 -23.49 17.33 39.29
C GLY A 251 -22.35 18.15 38.70
N SER A 252 -22.01 19.28 39.34
CA SER A 252 -20.73 19.97 39.11
C SER A 252 -19.62 19.20 39.84
N GLY A 253 -18.58 18.79 39.11
CA GLY A 253 -17.39 18.16 39.67
C GLY A 253 -16.14 18.66 38.97
N GLY A 254 -15.47 19.63 39.59
CA GLY A 254 -14.12 20.04 39.22
C GLY A 254 -13.08 19.02 39.71
N GLY A 255 -11.95 18.98 39.03
CA GLY A 255 -10.79 18.20 39.45
C GLY A 255 -9.56 18.59 38.64
N GLY A 256 -8.74 19.47 39.21
CA GLY A 256 -7.43 19.80 38.69
C GLY A 256 -6.42 18.66 38.90
N GLY A 257 -5.40 18.62 38.05
CA GLY A 257 -4.26 17.72 38.17
C GLY A 257 -3.02 18.35 37.54
N HIS A 258 -2.05 18.66 38.39
CA HIS A 258 -0.76 19.27 38.07
C HIS A 258 0.22 18.26 37.46
N GLY A 259 1.17 18.79 36.68
CA GLY A 259 2.61 18.59 36.94
C GLY A 259 3.25 17.28 36.48
N GLY A 260 4.16 17.39 35.51
CA GLY A 260 5.09 16.32 35.15
C GLY A 260 6.26 16.83 34.32
N ASN A 261 7.18 17.59 34.96
CA ASN A 261 8.51 17.84 34.41
C ASN A 261 9.31 16.52 34.43
N GLY A 262 9.83 16.09 33.29
CA GLY A 262 10.82 15.02 33.17
C GLY A 262 12.00 15.47 32.32
N LYS A 263 13.02 16.03 32.96
CA LYS A 263 14.35 16.26 32.39
C LYS A 263 15.18 14.97 32.48
N GLY A 264 15.86 14.63 31.40
CA GLY A 264 17.29 14.28 31.39
C GLY A 264 17.70 12.85 31.77
N GLY A 265 18.61 12.30 30.96
CA GLY A 265 19.51 11.24 31.37
C GLY A 265 20.17 10.50 30.20
N GLY A 266 21.47 10.75 30.00
CA GLY A 266 22.41 9.82 29.32
C GLY A 266 22.73 10.13 27.87
#